data_AF-A0A9P4Q1N7-F1
#
_entry.id   AF-A0A9P4Q1N7-F1
#
_cell.length_a   1.000
_cell.length_b   1.000
_cell.length_c   1.000
_cell.angle_alpha   90.00
_cell.angle_beta   90.00
_cell.angle_gamma   90.00
#
_symmetry.space_group_name_H-M   'P 1'
#
loop_
_entity.id
_entity.type
_entity.pdbx_description
1 polymer ?
#
loop_
_entity_poly.entity_id
_entity_poly.type
_entity_poly.pdbx_seq_one_letter_code
_entity_poly.pdbx_strand_id
1 'polypeptide(L)'
;RNSNNISRVANSHLAGVEAATAQLQPLVSLKVGRVIDKFPATGKDILRLSERDLNDILTQLEADRTGNEREKRVRLRMQIGLKPVLS
;
A
#
# COMPACT_ATOMS: atom_id res chain seq x y z
N ARG A 1 -14.71 0.86 -11.30
CA ARG A 1 -14.12 0.21 -10.11
C ARG A 1 -13.15 -0.95 -10.46
N ASN A 2 -12.51 -0.94 -11.63
CA ASN A 2 -11.58 -2.01 -12.06
C ASN A 2 -10.09 -1.68 -11.75
N SER A 3 -9.72 -0.40 -11.70
CA SER A 3 -8.31 0.03 -11.63
C SER A 3 -7.54 -0.49 -10.41
N ASN A 4 -8.11 -0.44 -9.20
CA ASN A 4 -7.40 -0.92 -8.01
C ASN A 4 -7.18 -2.43 -8.01
N ASN A 5 -8.09 -3.21 -8.59
CA ASN A 5 -7.93 -4.65 -8.68
C ASN A 5 -6.77 -4.98 -9.64
N ILE A 6 -6.68 -4.28 -10.77
CA ILE A 6 -5.55 -4.41 -11.71
C ILE A 6 -4.23 -4.05 -11.03
N SER A 7 -4.16 -2.91 -10.33
CA SER A 7 -2.95 -2.50 -9.61
C SER A 7 -2.55 -3.50 -8.52
N ARG A 8 -3.52 -4.03 -7.76
CA ARG A 8 -3.27 -5.05 -6.72
C ARG A 8 -2.72 -6.34 -7.33
N VAL A 9 -3.30 -6.81 -8.44
CA VAL A 9 -2.81 -8.01 -9.13
C VAL A 9 -1.39 -7.78 -9.62
N ALA A 10 -1.12 -6.67 -10.31
CA ALA A 10 0.23 -6.33 -10.77
C ALA A 10 1.25 -6.29 -9.62
N ASN A 11 0.92 -5.63 -8.50
CA ASN A 11 1.78 -5.56 -7.33
C ASN A 11 1.99 -6.94 -6.67
N SER A 12 1.00 -7.84 -6.72
CA SER A 12 1.10 -9.18 -6.10
C SER A 12 2.09 -10.11 -6.78
N HIS A 13 2.44 -9.84 -8.04
CA HIS A 13 3.48 -10.57 -8.75
C HIS A 13 4.89 -10.19 -8.27
N LEU A 14 5.05 -9.08 -7.56
CA LEU A 14 6.34 -8.68 -6.99
C LEU A 14 6.68 -9.57 -5.79
N ALA A 15 7.82 -10.27 -5.87
CA ALA A 15 8.28 -11.19 -4.83
C ALA A 15 9.77 -11.03 -4.53
N GLY A 16 10.21 -11.53 -3.38
CA GLY A 16 11.62 -11.49 -2.98
C GLY A 16 12.17 -10.06 -2.94
N VAL A 17 13.34 -9.86 -3.56
CA VAL A 17 14.00 -8.54 -3.63
C VAL A 17 13.17 -7.53 -4.43
N GLU A 18 12.45 -7.98 -5.46
CA GLU A 18 11.64 -7.10 -6.31
C GLU A 18 10.48 -6.46 -5.54
N ALA A 19 9.91 -7.17 -4.55
CA ALA A 19 8.88 -6.63 -3.68
C ALA A 19 9.35 -5.43 -2.84
N ALA A 20 10.66 -5.16 -2.78
CA ALA A 20 11.23 -3.99 -2.11
C ALA A 20 11.60 -2.87 -3.09
N THR A 21 12.07 -3.19 -4.30
CA THR A 21 12.71 -2.21 -5.21
C THR A 21 11.92 -1.89 -6.46
N ALA A 22 11.02 -2.76 -6.90
CA ALA A 22 10.21 -2.53 -8.09
C ALA A 22 9.20 -1.41 -7.87
N GLN A 23 8.86 -0.71 -8.95
CA GLN A 23 7.81 0.30 -8.93
C GLN A 23 6.45 -0.35 -8.67
N LEU A 24 5.73 0.19 -7.71
CA LEU A 24 4.37 -0.21 -7.41
C LEU A 24 3.40 0.48 -8.37
N GLN A 25 2.43 -0.29 -8.85
CA GLN A 25 1.28 0.28 -9.54
C GLN A 25 0.42 1.04 -8.52
N PRO A 26 0.20 2.35 -8.72
CA PRO A 26 -0.53 3.16 -7.77
C PRO A 26 -2.00 2.72 -7.69
N LEU A 27 -2.57 2.85 -6.50
CA LEU A 27 -4.01 2.71 -6.28
C LEU A 27 -4.66 4.10 -6.28
N VAL A 28 -5.95 4.11 -6.61
CA VAL A 28 -6.83 5.27 -6.46
C VAL A 28 -7.60 5.21 -5.14
N SER A 29 -7.89 6.37 -4.57
CA SER A 29 -8.74 6.54 -3.41
C SER A 29 -10.15 6.06 -3.72
N LEU A 30 -10.70 5.22 -2.84
CA LEU A 30 -12.08 4.75 -2.95
C LEU A 30 -13.09 5.88 -2.67
N LYS A 31 -12.66 6.95 -2.01
CA LYS A 31 -13.47 8.12 -1.67
C LYS A 31 -13.65 9.09 -2.84
N VAL A 32 -12.54 9.39 -3.54
CA VAL A 32 -12.51 10.48 -4.55
C VAL A 32 -12.15 10.01 -5.96
N GLY A 33 -11.78 8.73 -6.14
CA GLY A 33 -11.46 8.15 -7.45
C GLY A 33 -10.18 8.65 -8.11
N ARG A 34 -9.33 9.40 -7.38
CA ARG A 34 -8.01 9.88 -7.84
C ARG A 34 -6.89 9.05 -7.26
N VAL A 35 -5.72 9.05 -7.90
CA VAL A 35 -4.51 8.42 -7.37
C VAL A 35 -4.28 8.88 -5.93
N ILE A 36 -3.98 7.93 -5.05
CA ILE A 36 -3.72 8.20 -3.64
C ILE A 36 -2.51 9.11 -3.51
N ASP A 37 -2.68 10.22 -2.82
CA ASP A 37 -1.58 11.13 -2.54
C ASP A 37 -0.53 10.43 -1.66
N LYS A 38 0.76 10.71 -1.93
CA LYS A 38 1.91 10.06 -1.31
C LYS A 38 1.90 8.52 -1.38
N PHE A 39 1.26 7.94 -2.39
CA PHE A 39 1.35 6.50 -2.60
C PHE A 39 2.82 6.07 -2.73
N PRO A 40 3.27 5.03 -2.00
CA PRO A 40 4.67 4.62 -1.99
C PRO A 40 5.11 4.19 -3.39
N ALA A 41 6.24 4.70 -3.86
CA ALA A 41 6.78 4.35 -5.18
C ALA A 41 7.28 2.90 -5.21
N THR A 42 7.86 2.42 -4.11
CA THR A 42 8.38 1.05 -3.97
C THR A 42 7.95 0.41 -2.65
N GLY A 43 8.09 -0.91 -2.53
CA GLY A 43 7.81 -1.60 -1.28
C GLY A 43 8.73 -1.20 -0.12
N LYS A 44 9.95 -0.71 -0.40
CA LYS A 44 10.86 -0.16 0.62
C LYS A 44 10.40 1.20 1.14
N ASP A 45 9.77 2.01 0.31
CA ASP A 45 9.27 3.33 0.73
C ASP A 45 8.13 3.24 1.73
N ILE A 46 7.42 2.09 1.77
CA ILE A 46 6.42 1.79 2.81
C ILE A 46 7.04 1.85 4.21
N LEU A 47 8.33 1.52 4.37
CA LEU A 47 9.03 1.58 5.67
C LEU A 47 9.37 3.01 6.10
N ARG A 48 9.33 3.97 5.16
CA ARG A 48 9.66 5.38 5.40
C ARG A 48 8.44 6.25 5.66
N LEU A 49 7.24 5.72 5.45
CA LEU A 49 5.99 6.43 5.73
C LEU A 49 5.89 6.75 7.23
N SER A 50 5.42 7.95 7.57
CA SER A 50 5.05 8.26 8.95
C SER A 50 3.75 7.55 9.33
N GLU A 51 3.45 7.43 10.63
CA GLU A 51 2.15 6.91 11.08
C GLU A 51 0.97 7.70 10.50
N ARG A 52 1.13 9.03 10.35
CA ARG A 52 0.14 9.89 9.71
C ARG A 52 -0.10 9.49 8.26
N ASP A 53 0.95 9.34 7.46
CA ASP A 53 0.81 8.95 6.05
C ASP A 53 0.18 7.55 5.92
N LEU A 54 0.54 6.61 6.80
CA LEU A 54 -0.09 5.28 6.85
C LEU A 54 -1.59 5.39 7.11
N ASN A 55 -2.00 6.18 8.11
CA ASN A 55 -3.41 6.41 8.43
C ASN A 55 -4.16 7.08 7.27
N ASP A 56 -3.54 8.05 6.61
CA ASP A 56 -4.15 8.80 5.51
C ASP A 56 -4.37 7.89 4.28
N ILE A 57 -3.37 7.07 3.93
CA ILE A 57 -3.48 6.11 2.82
C ILE A 57 -4.53 5.03 3.14
N LEU A 58 -4.48 4.43 4.34
CA LEU A 58 -5.46 3.42 4.75
C LEU A 58 -6.88 4.01 4.79
N THR A 59 -7.03 5.28 5.19
CA THR A 59 -8.31 6.00 5.13
C THR A 59 -8.82 6.12 3.69
N GLN A 60 -7.95 6.44 2.73
CA GLN A 60 -8.33 6.54 1.31
C GLN A 60 -8.69 5.18 0.68
N LEU A 61 -8.15 4.10 1.24
CA LEU A 61 -8.47 2.72 0.87
C LEU A 61 -9.64 2.13 1.66
N GLU A 62 -10.28 2.93 2.53
CA GLU A 62 -11.33 2.49 3.46
C GLU A 62 -10.94 1.24 4.27
N ALA A 63 -9.65 1.13 4.58
CA ALA A 63 -9.08 0.03 5.35
C ALA A 63 -9.02 0.38 6.85
N ASP A 64 -8.97 -0.67 7.68
CA ASP A 64 -8.80 -0.55 9.12
C ASP A 64 -7.48 0.18 9.48
N ARG A 65 -7.52 1.01 10.52
CA ARG A 65 -6.40 1.85 11.01
C ARG A 65 -6.09 1.60 12.48
N THR A 66 -6.68 0.58 13.08
CA THR A 66 -6.35 0.19 14.45
C THR A 66 -4.98 -0.49 14.50
N GLY A 67 -4.42 -0.56 15.70
CA GLY A 67 -3.11 -1.16 15.93
C GLY A 67 -1.95 -0.16 15.91
N ASN A 68 -0.76 -0.66 16.18
CA ASN A 68 0.48 0.10 16.16
C ASN A 68 0.99 0.31 14.71
N GLU A 69 2.05 1.11 14.56
CA GLU A 69 2.61 1.47 13.26
C GLU A 69 3.03 0.24 12.43
N ARG A 70 3.62 -0.78 13.06
CA ARG A 70 4.04 -2.02 12.37
C ARG A 70 2.84 -2.76 11.78
N GLU A 71 1.77 -2.90 12.55
CA GLU A 71 0.52 -3.52 12.10
C GLU A 71 -0.12 -2.75 10.93
N LYS A 72 -0.09 -1.42 10.99
CA LYS A 72 -0.55 -0.56 9.89
C LYS A 72 0.28 -0.73 8.62
N ARG A 73 1.61 -0.85 8.73
CA ARG A 73 2.49 -1.11 7.58
C ARG A 73 2.17 -2.46 6.94
N VAL A 74 2.00 -3.52 7.74
CA VAL A 74 1.61 -4.85 7.25
C VAL A 74 0.26 -4.77 6.55
N ARG A 75 -0.71 -4.08 7.15
CA ARG A 75 -2.04 -3.89 6.56
C ARG A 75 -1.97 -3.12 5.24
N LEU A 76 -1.18 -2.06 5.16
CA LEU A 76 -0.98 -1.31 3.92
C LEU A 76 -0.41 -2.21 2.82
N ARG A 77 0.63 -3.01 3.12
CA ARG A 77 1.21 -3.96 2.16
C ARG A 77 0.15 -4.88 1.56
N MET A 78 -0.68 -5.48 2.41
CA MET A 78 -1.76 -6.37 1.96
C MET A 78 -2.79 -5.62 1.10
N GLN A 79 -3.18 -4.41 1.50
CA GLN A 79 -4.18 -3.62 0.78
C GLN A 79 -3.75 -3.21 -0.62
N ILE A 80 -2.44 -3.04 -0.86
CA ILE A 80 -1.90 -2.70 -2.18
C ILE A 80 -1.45 -3.92 -2.98
N GLY A 81 -1.68 -5.14 -2.47
CA GLY A 81 -1.40 -6.40 -3.17
C GLY A 81 -0.03 -7.02 -2.86
N LEU A 82 0.79 -6.43 -2.00
CA LEU A 82 2.08 -7.02 -1.62
C LEU A 82 1.93 -8.10 -0.54
N LYS A 83 2.88 -9.04 -0.52
CA LYS A 83 3.02 -9.99 0.58
C LYS A 83 3.33 -9.27 1.91
N PRO A 84 2.80 -9.75 3.04
CA PRO A 84 3.19 -9.24 4.34
C PRO A 84 4.68 -9.51 4.56
N VAL A 85 5.38 -8.56 5.16
CA VAL A 85 6.76 -8.75 5.62
C VAL A 85 6.73 -8.47 7.11
N LEU A 86 6.89 -9.53 7.89
CA LEU A 86 7.09 -9.47 9.33
C LEU A 86 8.60 -9.49 9.54
N SER A 87 9.25 -8.33 9.45
CA SER A 87 10.61 -8.15 9.99
C SER A 87 10.53 -8.08 11.49
#